data_AF-A0A9D2I9Q2-F1
#
_entry.id   AF-A0A9D2I9Q2-F1
#
_cell.length_a   1.000
_cell.length_b   1.000
_cell.length_c   1.000
_cell.angle_alpha   90.00
_cell.angle_beta   90.00
_cell.angle_gamma   90.00
#
_symmetry.space_group_name_H-M   'P 1'
#
loop_
_entity.id
_entity.type
_entity.pdbx_description
1 polymer ?
#
loop_
_entity_poly.entity_id
_entity_poly.type
_entity_poly.pdbx_seq_one_letter_code
_entity_poly.pdbx_strand_id
1 'polypeptide(L)'
;MLENYLQYLREIKPRKVVLSFAEDIGTLNEISGCIKNLLPHVEIIPKIETQTGVDNCKNIMESFKTIMLGRGDLALFSEISSFGYNQNYVLDMGEKNNANVIVATDILTSLYENMIPARGDLTDIYYLKGKKVKDIVVSAGISIQPELFGRFCNLVEDDFK
;
A
#
# COMPACT_ATOMS: atom_id res chain seq x y z
N MET A 1 20.20 14.81 -1.63
CA MET A 1 19.30 13.71 -2.04
C MET A 1 17.85 14.16 -2.07
N LEU A 2 17.29 14.71 -0.99
CA LEU A 2 15.92 15.24 -0.95
C LEU A 2 15.66 16.35 -1.99
N GLU A 3 16.60 17.26 -2.21
CA GLU A 3 16.47 18.34 -3.21
C GLU A 3 16.24 17.82 -4.64
N ASN A 4 16.90 16.73 -5.03
CA ASN A 4 16.70 16.11 -6.34
C ASN A 4 15.27 15.56 -6.47
N TYR A 5 14.75 14.90 -5.42
CA TYR A 5 13.36 14.44 -5.41
C TYR A 5 12.38 15.60 -5.49
N LEU A 6 12.62 16.69 -4.76
CA LEU A 6 11.79 17.88 -4.83
C LEU A 6 11.78 18.49 -6.24
N GLN A 7 12.92 18.51 -6.94
CA GLN A 7 12.96 18.95 -8.33
C GLN A 7 12.08 18.07 -9.22
N TYR A 8 12.21 16.75 -9.16
CA TYR A 8 11.36 15.85 -9.97
C TYR A 8 9.88 15.99 -9.63
N LEU A 9 9.53 16.22 -8.36
CA LEU A 9 8.15 16.47 -7.95
C LEU A 9 7.59 17.77 -8.57
N ARG A 10 8.42 18.81 -8.79
CA ARG A 10 8.00 20.04 -9.51
C ARG A 10 7.64 19.77 -10.96
N GLU A 11 8.39 18.88 -11.59
CA GLU A 11 8.25 18.58 -13.01
C GLU A 11 7.07 17.62 -13.24
N ILE A 12 7.01 16.52 -12.48
CA ILE A 12 6.01 15.46 -12.63
C ILE A 12 4.64 15.89 -12.07
N LYS A 13 4.62 16.65 -10.97
CA LYS A 13 3.41 17.08 -10.24
C LYS A 13 2.44 15.93 -9.97
N PRO A 14 2.89 14.84 -9.31
CA PRO A 14 2.04 13.68 -9.09
C PRO A 14 0.86 14.02 -8.18
N ARG A 15 -0.24 13.28 -8.35
CA ARG A 15 -1.44 13.42 -7.51
C ARG A 15 -1.28 12.73 -6.15
N LYS A 16 -0.47 11.68 -6.08
CA LYS A 16 -0.18 10.90 -4.88
C LYS A 16 1.33 10.67 -4.78
N VAL A 17 1.88 10.75 -3.58
CA VAL A 17 3.26 10.37 -3.26
C VAL A 17 3.23 9.38 -2.12
N VAL A 18 3.87 8.23 -2.32
CA VAL A 18 3.98 7.17 -1.30
C VAL A 18 5.34 7.29 -0.63
N LEU A 19 5.37 7.34 0.70
CA LEU A 19 6.61 7.42 1.49
C LEU A 19 6.93 6.03 2.05
N SER A 20 7.98 5.39 1.53
CA SER A 20 8.45 4.09 2.02
C SER A 20 9.02 4.17 3.44
N PHE A 21 9.00 3.04 4.15
CA PHE A 21 9.56 2.90 5.51
C PHE A 21 9.04 3.97 6.48
N ALA A 22 7.72 4.12 6.53
CA ALA A 22 7.06 5.08 7.40
C ALA A 22 7.07 4.60 8.87
N GLU A 23 8.04 5.08 9.65
CA GLU A 23 8.24 4.66 11.04
C GLU A 23 8.06 5.80 12.06
N ASP A 24 8.56 6.99 11.76
CA ASP A 24 8.55 8.14 12.67
C ASP A 24 7.60 9.24 12.20
N ILE A 25 6.65 9.60 13.07
CA ILE A 25 5.61 10.58 12.75
C ILE A 25 6.16 12.00 12.59
N GLY A 26 7.22 12.37 13.33
CA GLY A 26 7.85 13.68 13.22
C GLY A 26 8.44 13.86 11.83
N THR A 27 9.29 12.92 11.42
CA THR A 27 9.94 12.88 10.11
C THR A 27 8.92 12.85 8.97
N LEU A 28 7.86 12.05 9.09
CA LEU A 28 6.79 11.99 8.09
C LEU A 28 6.08 13.33 7.94
N ASN A 29 5.79 14.03 9.04
CA ASN A 29 5.14 15.34 9.01
C ASN A 29 6.05 16.41 8.40
N GLU A 30 7.35 16.40 8.71
CA GLU A 30 8.32 17.31 8.10
C GLU A 30 8.41 17.11 6.58
N ILE A 31 8.59 15.85 6.13
CA ILE A 31 8.65 15.52 4.70
C ILE A 31 7.33 15.88 4.01
N SER A 32 6.18 15.54 4.63
CA SER A 32 4.86 15.88 4.11
C SER A 32 4.69 17.39 3.94
N GLY A 33 5.13 18.18 4.93
CA GLY A 33 5.10 19.64 4.88
C GLY A 33 5.94 20.19 3.72
N CYS A 34 7.17 19.72 3.56
CA CYS A 34 8.05 20.11 2.45
C CYS A 34 7.42 19.82 1.08
N ILE A 35 6.85 18.63 0.90
CA ILE A 35 6.23 18.23 -0.37
C ILE A 35 4.93 19.02 -0.62
N LYS A 36 4.08 19.22 0.39
CA LYS A 36 2.82 19.97 0.26
C LYS A 36 3.03 21.46 0.04
N ASN A 37 4.09 22.05 0.60
CA ASN A 37 4.48 23.43 0.29
C ASN A 37 4.78 23.61 -1.21
N LEU A 38 5.26 22.54 -1.85
CA LEU A 38 5.54 22.55 -3.27
C LEU A 38 4.33 22.15 -4.13
N LEU A 39 3.56 21.17 -3.68
CA LEU A 39 2.41 20.61 -4.35
C LEU A 39 1.20 20.59 -3.38
N PRO A 40 0.45 21.70 -3.26
CA PRO A 40 -0.58 21.84 -2.21
C PRO A 40 -1.72 20.81 -2.25
N HIS A 41 -1.94 20.16 -3.39
CA HIS A 41 -3.03 19.21 -3.60
C HIS A 41 -2.56 17.74 -3.67
N VAL A 42 -1.28 17.47 -3.41
CA VAL A 42 -0.77 16.11 -3.41
C VAL A 42 -1.26 15.34 -2.18
N GLU A 43 -1.69 14.09 -2.40
CA GLU A 43 -1.96 13.15 -1.31
C GLU A 43 -0.65 12.47 -0.90
N ILE A 44 -0.28 12.58 0.37
CA ILE A 44 0.87 11.86 0.94
C ILE A 44 0.37 10.60 1.62
N ILE A 45 0.96 9.46 1.25
CA ILE A 45 0.55 8.13 1.73
C ILE A 45 1.76 7.45 2.38
N PRO A 46 1.84 7.41 3.72
CA PRO A 46 2.87 6.64 4.40
C PRO A 46 2.69 5.14 4.14
N LYS A 47 3.78 4.43 3.85
CA LYS A 47 3.79 2.99 3.62
C LYS A 47 4.35 2.26 4.85
N ILE A 48 3.52 1.44 5.47
CA ILE A 48 3.82 0.63 6.65
C ILE A 48 4.45 -0.70 6.20
N GLU A 49 5.71 -0.92 6.56
CA GLU A 49 6.56 -1.96 5.97
C GLU A 49 7.48 -2.65 6.98
N THR A 50 7.45 -2.24 8.24
CA THR A 50 8.35 -2.72 9.29
C THR A 50 7.58 -2.90 10.58
N GLN A 51 8.15 -3.66 11.53
CA GLN A 51 7.54 -3.77 12.86
C GLN A 51 7.37 -2.40 13.54
N THR A 52 8.37 -1.52 13.44
CA THR A 52 8.29 -0.15 13.97
C THR A 52 7.13 0.64 13.36
N GLY A 53 6.94 0.53 12.04
CA GLY A 53 5.81 1.16 11.35
C GLY A 53 4.46 0.61 11.80
N VAL A 54 4.37 -0.69 12.07
CA VAL A 54 3.16 -1.33 12.64
C VAL A 54 2.87 -0.80 14.04
N ASP A 55 3.89 -0.74 14.90
CA ASP A 55 3.75 -0.27 16.29
C ASP A 55 3.28 1.20 16.33
N ASN A 56 3.77 2.02 15.39
CA ASN A 56 3.44 3.44 15.27
C ASN A 56 2.24 3.75 14.36
N CYS A 57 1.61 2.73 13.74
CA CYS A 57 0.63 2.96 12.67
C CYS A 57 -0.56 3.80 13.10
N LYS A 58 -0.98 3.69 14.37
CA LYS A 58 -2.07 4.51 14.92
C LYS A 58 -1.73 6.00 14.88
N ASN A 59 -0.56 6.39 15.38
CA ASN A 59 -0.12 7.80 15.39
C ASN A 59 0.04 8.33 13.96
N ILE A 60 0.50 7.48 13.04
CA ILE A 60 0.58 7.80 11.62
C ILE A 60 -0.82 8.06 11.05
N MET A 61 -1.80 7.20 11.32
CA MET A 61 -3.18 7.33 10.83
C MET A 61 -3.89 8.58 11.38
N GLU A 62 -3.53 9.06 12.56
CA GLU A 62 -4.05 10.33 13.11
C GLU A 62 -3.62 11.55 12.28
N SER A 63 -2.44 11.51 11.64
CA SER A 63 -1.94 12.59 10.77
C SER A 63 -2.22 12.34 9.28
N PHE A 64 -2.37 11.09 8.86
CA PHE A 64 -2.51 10.69 7.46
C PHE A 64 -3.77 9.82 7.26
N LYS A 65 -4.77 10.40 6.59
CA LYS A 65 -6.06 9.73 6.33
C LYS A 65 -5.95 8.49 5.43
N THR A 66 -4.90 8.38 4.61
CA THR A 66 -4.64 7.22 3.76
C THR A 66 -3.25 6.69 4.07
N ILE A 67 -3.15 5.39 4.32
CA ILE A 67 -1.88 4.67 4.45
C ILE A 67 -1.82 3.51 3.47
N MET A 68 -0.63 3.01 3.21
CA MET A 68 -0.41 1.79 2.42
C MET A 68 0.26 0.73 3.29
N LEU A 69 -0.22 -0.50 3.25
CA LEU A 69 0.43 -1.66 3.86
C LEU A 69 1.30 -2.35 2.80
N GLY A 70 2.62 -2.29 2.95
CA GLY A 70 3.59 -2.97 2.08
C GLY A 70 3.95 -4.34 2.63
N ARG A 71 3.22 -5.38 2.19
CA ARG A 71 3.34 -6.75 2.73
C ARG A 71 4.68 -7.43 2.47
N GLY A 72 5.29 -7.20 1.30
CA GLY A 72 6.56 -7.81 0.91
C GLY A 72 7.69 -7.39 1.86
N ASP A 73 7.91 -6.08 2.00
CA ASP A 73 8.89 -5.56 2.96
C ASP A 73 8.49 -5.87 4.41
N LEU A 74 7.20 -5.83 4.76
CA LEU A 74 6.76 -6.24 6.11
C LEU A 74 7.16 -7.67 6.45
N ALA A 75 7.07 -8.61 5.51
CA ALA A 75 7.50 -9.99 5.73
C ALA A 75 9.02 -10.14 5.90
N LEU A 76 9.81 -9.15 5.44
CA LEU A 76 11.27 -9.12 5.57
C LEU A 76 11.73 -8.37 6.84
N PHE A 77 11.03 -7.30 7.20
CA PHE A 77 11.39 -6.39 8.30
C PHE A 77 10.51 -6.56 9.55
N SER A 78 9.80 -7.69 9.67
CA SER A 78 9.13 -8.15 10.88
C SER A 78 9.27 -9.67 11.03
N GLU A 79 8.88 -10.22 12.17
CA GLU A 79 8.89 -11.68 12.34
C GLU A 79 7.86 -12.33 11.42
N ILE A 80 8.29 -13.28 10.60
CA ILE A 80 7.38 -13.96 9.65
C ILE A 80 6.19 -14.64 10.34
N SER A 81 6.39 -15.12 11.57
CA SER A 81 5.34 -15.70 12.43
C SER A 81 4.29 -14.68 12.85
N SER A 82 4.63 -13.40 12.94
CA SER A 82 3.71 -12.32 13.31
C SER A 82 3.11 -11.61 12.09
N PHE A 83 3.54 -11.92 10.86
CA PHE A 83 3.06 -11.28 9.63
C PHE A 83 1.53 -11.18 9.54
N GLY A 84 0.82 -12.30 9.73
CA GLY A 84 -0.64 -12.32 9.69
C GLY A 84 -1.30 -11.48 10.80
N TYR A 85 -0.70 -11.45 11.98
CA TYR A 85 -1.14 -10.60 13.08
C TYR A 85 -0.93 -9.11 12.73
N ASN A 86 0.26 -8.75 12.25
CA ASN A 86 0.63 -7.38 11.89
C ASN A 86 -0.26 -6.82 10.79
N GLN A 87 -0.54 -7.61 9.74
CA GLN A 87 -1.51 -7.23 8.70
C GLN A 87 -2.87 -6.90 9.32
N ASN A 88 -3.41 -7.82 10.13
CA ASN A 88 -4.74 -7.64 10.72
C ASN A 88 -4.79 -6.45 11.66
N TYR A 89 -3.73 -6.24 12.45
CA TYR A 89 -3.61 -5.10 13.34
C TYR A 89 -3.66 -3.78 12.58
N VAL A 90 -2.89 -3.63 11.50
CA VAL A 90 -2.91 -2.41 10.67
C VAL A 90 -4.29 -2.18 10.03
N LEU A 91 -4.92 -3.24 9.51
CA LEU A 91 -6.26 -3.15 8.92
C LEU A 91 -7.32 -2.74 9.96
N ASP A 92 -7.28 -3.35 11.15
CA ASP A 92 -8.21 -3.05 12.24
C ASP A 92 -7.99 -1.64 12.82
N MET A 93 -6.74 -1.17 12.89
CA MET A 93 -6.44 0.21 13.26
C MET A 93 -6.94 1.19 12.20
N GLY A 94 -6.83 0.84 10.92
CA GLY A 94 -7.40 1.63 9.83
C GLY A 94 -8.90 1.86 10.00
N GLU A 95 -9.66 0.79 10.20
CA GLU A 95 -11.12 0.88 10.42
C GLU A 95 -11.46 1.70 11.68
N LYS A 96 -10.78 1.42 12.81
CA LYS A 96 -11.03 2.13 14.09
C LYS A 96 -10.74 3.63 14.02
N ASN A 97 -9.75 4.05 13.23
CA ASN A 97 -9.36 5.46 13.09
C ASN A 97 -10.02 6.14 11.88
N ASN A 98 -10.94 5.47 11.17
CA ASN A 98 -11.53 5.95 9.91
C ASN A 98 -10.45 6.33 8.86
N ALA A 99 -9.31 5.62 8.90
CA ALA A 99 -8.23 5.76 7.93
C ALA A 99 -8.42 4.75 6.79
N ASN A 100 -8.13 5.20 5.58
CA ASN A 100 -8.15 4.35 4.41
C ASN A 100 -6.85 3.54 4.34
N VAL A 101 -6.97 2.22 4.26
CA VAL A 101 -5.81 1.35 4.05
C VAL A 101 -5.80 0.84 2.62
N ILE A 102 -4.69 1.07 1.93
CA ILE A 102 -4.37 0.47 0.64
C ILE A 102 -3.47 -0.73 0.92
N VAL A 103 -3.75 -1.90 0.36
CA VAL A 103 -2.88 -3.07 0.53
C VAL A 103 -2.09 -3.30 -0.75
N ALA A 104 -0.77 -3.39 -0.62
CA ALA A 104 0.13 -3.56 -1.73
C ALA A 104 0.97 -4.83 -1.58
N THR A 105 1.56 -5.26 -2.69
CA THR A 105 2.48 -6.40 -2.83
C THR A 105 1.84 -7.76 -2.57
N ASP A 106 2.32 -8.76 -3.32
CA ASP A 106 1.82 -10.14 -3.29
C ASP A 106 0.30 -10.29 -3.51
N ILE A 107 -0.29 -9.35 -4.26
CA ILE A 107 -1.69 -9.40 -4.69
C ILE A 107 -1.72 -10.07 -6.07
N LEU A 108 -2.44 -11.20 -6.16
CA LEU A 108 -2.63 -11.99 -7.38
C LEU A 108 -1.32 -12.47 -8.03
N THR A 109 -0.27 -12.72 -7.25
CA THR A 109 1.05 -13.10 -7.78
C THR A 109 1.08 -14.48 -8.41
N SER A 110 0.12 -15.36 -8.13
CA SER A 110 0.06 -16.67 -8.82
C SER A 110 -0.18 -16.52 -10.33
N LEU A 111 -0.67 -15.36 -10.81
CA LEU A 111 -0.87 -15.07 -12.23
C LEU A 111 0.44 -15.07 -13.05
N TYR A 112 1.61 -14.89 -12.40
CA TYR A 112 2.89 -15.01 -13.10
C TYR A 112 3.12 -16.42 -13.67
N GLU A 113 2.61 -17.43 -12.98
CA GLU A 113 2.83 -18.84 -13.33
C GLU A 113 1.55 -19.51 -13.86
N ASN A 114 0.38 -18.94 -13.57
CA ASN A 114 -0.92 -19.57 -13.84
C ASN A 114 -1.81 -18.69 -14.73
N MET A 115 -2.67 -19.33 -15.53
CA MET A 115 -3.67 -18.61 -16.35
C MET A 115 -4.81 -18.02 -15.51
N ILE A 116 -5.13 -18.65 -14.39
CA ILE A 116 -6.14 -18.20 -13.43
C ILE A 116 -5.51 -18.10 -12.04
N PRO A 117 -5.99 -17.20 -11.15
CA PRO A 117 -5.45 -17.09 -9.80
C PRO A 117 -5.61 -18.38 -9.00
N ALA A 118 -4.62 -18.67 -8.17
CA ALA A 118 -4.70 -19.72 -7.17
C ALA A 118 -5.80 -19.43 -6.15
N ARG A 119 -6.32 -20.48 -5.50
CA ARG A 119 -7.34 -20.33 -4.44
C ARG A 119 -6.88 -19.46 -3.27
N GLY A 120 -5.57 -19.46 -2.98
CA GLY A 120 -4.96 -18.59 -1.97
C GLY A 120 -5.16 -17.11 -2.31
N ASP A 121 -4.87 -16.72 -3.55
CA ASP A 121 -5.06 -15.36 -4.04
C ASP A 121 -6.54 -14.93 -3.97
N LEU A 122 -7.46 -15.80 -4.39
CA LEU A 122 -8.90 -15.50 -4.31
C LEU A 122 -9.37 -15.31 -2.86
N THR A 123 -8.88 -16.15 -1.94
CA THR A 123 -9.20 -16.07 -0.52
C THR A 123 -8.63 -14.78 0.09
N ASP A 124 -7.42 -14.38 -0.30
CA ASP A 124 -6.79 -13.12 0.12
C ASP A 124 -7.61 -11.91 -0.35
N ILE A 125 -8.00 -11.86 -1.64
CA ILE A 125 -8.86 -10.77 -2.15
C ILE A 125 -10.19 -10.69 -1.39
N TYR A 126 -10.84 -11.84 -1.18
CA TYR A 126 -12.12 -11.87 -0.44
C TYR A 126 -11.94 -11.39 1.01
N TYR A 127 -10.86 -11.80 1.67
CA TYR A 127 -10.50 -11.34 3.00
C TYR A 127 -10.32 -9.82 3.05
N LEU A 128 -9.55 -9.25 2.12
CA LEU A 128 -9.30 -7.81 2.02
C LEU A 128 -10.59 -7.03 1.72
N LYS A 129 -11.48 -7.55 0.86
CA LYS A 129 -12.82 -6.99 0.61
C LYS A 129 -13.64 -6.95 1.90
N GLY A 130 -13.63 -8.02 2.70
CA GLY A 130 -14.28 -8.08 4.01
C GLY A 130 -13.74 -7.07 5.02
N LYS A 131 -12.44 -6.76 4.97
CA LYS A 131 -11.78 -5.73 5.76
C LYS A 131 -11.97 -4.29 5.24
N LYS A 132 -12.76 -4.11 4.17
CA LYS A 132 -13.07 -2.80 3.58
C LYS A 132 -11.82 -1.98 3.23
N VAL A 133 -10.77 -2.63 2.75
CA VAL A 133 -9.59 -1.93 2.24
C VAL A 133 -10.03 -0.98 1.12
N LYS A 134 -9.42 0.21 1.05
CA LYS A 134 -9.80 1.22 0.07
C LYS A 134 -9.44 0.78 -1.34
N ASP A 135 -8.21 0.32 -1.51
CA ASP A 135 -7.65 -0.12 -2.78
C ASP A 135 -6.69 -1.30 -2.54
N ILE A 136 -6.45 -2.09 -3.59
CA ILE A 136 -5.35 -3.04 -3.66
C ILE A 136 -4.38 -2.61 -4.78
N VAL A 137 -3.09 -2.88 -4.59
CA VAL A 137 -2.05 -2.59 -5.60
C VAL A 137 -1.43 -3.91 -6.05
N VAL A 138 -1.64 -4.24 -7.32
CA VAL A 138 -0.99 -5.37 -7.97
C VAL A 138 0.45 -5.05 -8.36
N SER A 139 1.28 -6.09 -8.39
CA SER A 139 2.69 -5.96 -8.76
C SER A 139 2.88 -5.42 -10.18
N ALA A 140 3.95 -4.65 -10.41
CA ALA A 140 4.22 -4.01 -11.70
C ALA A 140 4.36 -5.02 -12.86
N GLY A 141 4.88 -6.23 -12.59
CA GLY A 141 5.00 -7.27 -13.61
C GLY A 141 3.67 -7.70 -14.23
N ILE A 142 2.57 -7.66 -13.46
CA ILE A 142 1.22 -7.89 -13.99
C ILE A 142 0.82 -6.76 -14.95
N SER A 143 1.12 -5.50 -14.60
CA SER A 143 0.72 -4.32 -15.39
C SER A 143 1.53 -4.13 -16.66
N ILE A 144 2.81 -4.54 -16.67
CA ILE A 144 3.71 -4.30 -17.82
C ILE A 144 3.65 -5.41 -18.88
N GLN A 145 3.17 -6.60 -18.53
CA GLN A 145 3.04 -7.72 -19.46
C GLN A 145 1.62 -7.75 -20.04
N PRO A 146 1.42 -7.47 -21.34
CA PRO A 146 0.07 -7.34 -21.91
C PRO A 146 -0.82 -8.56 -21.70
N GLU A 147 -0.24 -9.76 -21.73
CA GLU A 147 -0.97 -11.00 -21.49
C GLU A 147 -1.43 -11.12 -20.02
N LEU A 148 -0.55 -10.86 -19.05
CA LEU A 148 -0.91 -10.88 -17.63
C LEU A 148 -1.92 -9.78 -17.29
N PHE A 149 -1.73 -8.59 -17.86
CA PHE A 149 -2.66 -7.48 -17.68
C PHE A 149 -4.05 -7.81 -18.24
N GLY A 150 -4.13 -8.41 -19.42
CA GLY A 150 -5.40 -8.87 -20.02
C GLY A 150 -6.12 -9.91 -19.14
N ARG A 151 -5.38 -10.89 -18.62
CA ARG A 151 -5.93 -11.88 -17.66
C ARG A 151 -6.47 -11.21 -16.39
N PHE A 152 -5.71 -10.26 -15.84
CA PHE A 152 -6.13 -9.49 -14.67
C PHE A 152 -7.41 -8.68 -14.95
N CYS A 153 -7.50 -7.99 -16.08
CA CYS A 153 -8.70 -7.21 -16.44
C CYS A 153 -9.95 -8.09 -16.52
N ASN A 154 -9.88 -9.23 -17.21
CA ASN A 154 -11.03 -10.15 -17.33
C ASN A 154 -11.51 -10.64 -15.96
N LEU A 155 -10.57 -11.00 -15.08
CA LEU A 155 -10.87 -11.44 -13.71
C LEU A 155 -11.63 -10.36 -12.92
N VAL A 156 -11.22 -9.10 -13.01
CA VAL A 156 -11.85 -7.99 -12.29
C VAL A 156 -13.24 -7.66 -12.86
N GLU A 157 -13.44 -7.80 -14.16
CA GLU A 157 -14.71 -7.47 -14.82
C GLU A 157 -15.82 -8.51 -14.59
N ASP A 158 -15.45 -9.79 -14.49
CA ASP A 158 -16.37 -10.93 -14.47
C ASP A 158 -16.56 -11.55 -13.07
N ASP A 159 -15.49 -11.68 -12.27
CA ASP A 159 -15.52 -12.51 -11.06
C ASP A 159 -15.58 -11.73 -9.73
N PHE A 160 -15.25 -10.43 -9.73
CA PHE A 160 -15.13 -9.62 -8.50
C PHE A 160 -16.16 -8.50 -8.31
N LYS A 161 -17.11 -8.32 -9.24
CA LYS A 161 -18.26 -7.41 -9.08
C LYS A 161 -19.15 -7.84 -7.90
#